data_AF-A0A937WLH7-F1
#
_entry.id   AF-A0A937WLH7-F1
#
_cell.length_a   1.000
_cell.length_b   1.000
_cell.length_c   1.000
_cell.angle_alpha   90.00
_cell.angle_beta   90.00
_cell.angle_gamma   90.00
#
_symmetry.space_group_name_H-M   'P 1'
#
loop_
_entity.id
_entity.type
_entity.pdbx_description
1 polymer ?
#
loop_
_entity_poly.entity_id
_entity_poly.type
_entity_poly.pdbx_seq_one_letter_code
_entity_poly.pdbx_strand_id
1 'polypeptide(L)'
;MSFSPLEVGKRWFYAELEKVGNVHTKKGYETKELRDRHSLQKSSSKLSHDFSAHCVDSWVLANWFVGGHVSPDNKEILLVVPFRFYRRQLHALKPKKGDIRRPYGGTISCGFKRGAYVKHPKYGVCFVGGASKGYISLHSLASGKRLTQNAKPQECKPLTYASFRTWR
;
A
#
# COMPACT_ATOMS: atom_id res chain seq x y z
N MET A 1 13.91 -6.52 -34.59
CA MET A 1 13.38 -5.38 -33.81
C MET A 1 13.15 -5.83 -32.39
N SER A 2 13.84 -5.25 -31.41
CA SER A 2 13.59 -5.54 -29.99
C SER A 2 12.37 -4.76 -29.52
N PHE A 3 11.28 -5.46 -29.20
CA PHE A 3 10.04 -4.87 -28.72
C PHE A 3 10.05 -4.89 -27.18
N SER A 4 10.08 -3.73 -26.55
CA SER A 4 9.91 -3.63 -25.09
C SER A 4 8.41 -3.60 -24.76
N PRO A 5 7.87 -4.57 -23.99
CA PRO A 5 6.46 -4.54 -23.59
C PRO A 5 6.04 -3.25 -22.89
N LEU A 6 6.97 -2.62 -22.18
CA LEU A 6 6.74 -1.33 -21.52
C LEU A 6 6.54 -0.20 -22.53
N GLU A 7 7.29 -0.21 -23.63
CA GLU A 7 7.16 0.82 -24.67
C GLU A 7 5.85 0.67 -25.43
N VAL A 8 5.44 -0.56 -25.73
CA VAL A 8 4.11 -0.84 -26.32
C VAL A 8 3.01 -0.35 -25.41
N GLY A 9 3.08 -0.68 -24.12
CA GLY A 9 2.10 -0.25 -23.13
C GLY A 9 1.99 1.28 -23.04
N LYS A 10 3.11 2.00 -23.08
CA LYS A 10 3.12 3.47 -23.11
C LYS A 10 2.46 4.03 -24.36
N ARG A 11 2.80 3.49 -25.54
CA ARG A 11 2.23 3.94 -26.82
C ARG A 11 0.72 3.73 -26.85
N TRP A 12 0.25 2.56 -26.41
CA TRP A 12 -1.18 2.29 -26.29
C TRP A 12 -1.84 3.27 -25.33
N PHE A 13 -1.24 3.52 -24.16
CA PHE A 13 -1.80 4.45 -23.18
C PHE A 13 -1.91 5.88 -23.71
N TYR A 14 -0.89 6.38 -24.42
CA TYR A 14 -0.96 7.70 -25.05
C TYR A 14 -2.07 7.76 -26.11
N ALA A 15 -2.18 6.73 -26.96
CA ALA A 15 -3.24 6.67 -27.97
C ALA A 15 -4.65 6.65 -27.37
N GLU A 16 -4.86 6.02 -26.21
CA GLU A 16 -6.15 6.09 -25.51
C GLU A 16 -6.42 7.48 -24.91
N LEU A 17 -5.40 8.14 -24.36
CA LEU A 17 -5.54 9.50 -23.82
C LEU A 17 -5.84 10.53 -24.92
N GLU A 18 -5.22 10.39 -26.10
CA GLU A 18 -5.43 11.27 -27.25
C GLU A 18 -6.88 11.30 -27.74
N LYS A 19 -7.65 10.24 -27.49
CA LYS A 19 -9.10 10.20 -27.81
C LYS A 19 -9.92 11.10 -26.89
N VAL A 20 -9.42 11.42 -25.70
CA VAL A 20 -10.15 12.18 -24.67
C VAL A 20 -9.65 13.62 -24.59
N GLY A 21 -8.42 13.90 -25.00
CA GLY A 21 -7.88 15.25 -25.06
C GLY A 21 -6.43 15.32 -25.53
N ASN A 22 -5.87 16.52 -25.52
CA ASN A 22 -4.51 16.76 -25.98
C ASN A 22 -3.49 16.12 -25.02
N VAL A 23 -2.60 15.30 -25.58
CA VAL A 23 -1.52 14.65 -24.81
C VAL A 23 -0.20 15.38 -25.05
N HIS A 24 0.34 15.95 -23.98
CA HIS A 24 1.67 16.55 -23.98
C HIS A 24 2.65 15.63 -23.27
N THR A 25 3.76 15.30 -23.95
CA THR A 25 4.79 14.43 -23.39
C THR A 25 6.08 15.20 -23.14
N LYS A 26 6.85 14.75 -22.14
CA LYS A 26 8.18 15.25 -21.81
C LYS A 26 9.16 14.10 -21.72
N LYS A 27 10.35 14.31 -22.29
CA LYS A 27 11.47 13.39 -22.17
C LYS A 27 12.07 13.48 -20.76
N GLY A 28 12.77 12.43 -20.34
CA GLY A 28 13.33 12.36 -18.98
C GLY A 28 14.28 13.50 -18.64
N TYR A 29 15.05 14.02 -19.60
CA TYR A 29 15.93 15.17 -19.38
C TYR A 29 15.13 16.47 -19.21
N GLU A 30 14.03 16.66 -19.95
CA GLU A 30 13.16 17.82 -19.79
C GLU A 30 12.51 17.82 -18.39
N THR A 31 12.09 16.66 -17.90
CA THR A 31 11.57 16.53 -16.52
C THR A 31 12.65 16.89 -15.48
N LYS A 32 13.91 16.54 -15.72
CA LYS A 32 15.02 16.95 -14.86
C LYS A 32 15.19 18.47 -14.87
N GLU A 33 15.18 19.12 -16.03
CA GLU A 33 15.28 20.58 -16.13
C GLU A 33 14.12 21.31 -15.44
N LEU A 34 12.90 20.76 -15.54
CA LEU A 34 11.74 21.28 -14.81
C LEU A 34 11.93 21.18 -13.30
N ARG A 35 12.46 20.06 -12.82
CA ARG A 35 12.83 19.91 -11.40
C ARG A 35 13.89 20.91 -10.96
N ASP A 36 14.94 21.08 -11.77
CA ASP A 36 16.06 21.98 -11.46
C ASP A 36 15.58 23.44 -11.36
N ARG A 37 14.66 23.89 -12.22
CA ARG A 37 14.02 25.22 -12.16
C ARG A 37 13.30 25.51 -10.84
N HIS A 38 12.72 24.49 -10.21
CA HIS A 38 12.04 24.60 -8.92
C HIS A 38 12.94 24.20 -7.74
N SER A 39 14.25 23.99 -7.96
CA SER A 39 15.18 23.49 -6.95
C SER A 39 14.73 22.19 -6.27
N LEU A 40 14.01 21.33 -7.01
CA LEU A 40 13.50 20.06 -6.52
C LEU A 40 14.45 18.91 -6.88
N GLN A 41 14.95 18.21 -5.88
CA GLN A 41 15.81 17.05 -6.10
C GLN A 41 14.98 15.76 -6.12
N LYS A 42 15.29 14.89 -7.08
CA LYS A 42 14.74 13.53 -7.12
C LYS A 42 15.64 12.60 -6.33
N SER A 43 15.04 11.84 -5.41
CA SER A 43 15.77 10.84 -4.62
C SER A 43 16.27 9.71 -5.51
N SER A 44 17.51 9.27 -5.28
CA SER A 44 18.05 8.03 -5.87
C SER A 44 17.57 6.79 -5.11
N SER A 45 17.06 6.96 -3.88
CA SER A 45 16.53 5.88 -3.05
C SER A 45 15.11 5.53 -3.48
N LYS A 46 14.99 4.60 -4.43
CA LYS A 46 13.69 4.16 -4.99
C LYS A 46 12.76 3.48 -3.98
N LEU A 47 13.28 3.05 -2.84
CA LEU A 47 12.53 2.40 -1.76
C LEU A 47 12.11 3.38 -0.67
N SER A 48 12.54 4.65 -0.73
CA SER A 48 12.08 5.65 0.21
C SER A 48 10.66 6.08 -0.14
N HIS A 49 9.83 6.28 0.87
CA HIS A 49 8.41 6.62 0.68
C HIS A 49 8.18 8.13 0.71
N ASP A 50 9.13 8.88 0.17
CA ASP A 50 9.13 10.34 0.22
C ASP A 50 8.62 10.94 -1.09
N PHE A 51 8.11 12.17 -1.01
CA PHE A 51 7.68 12.95 -2.18
C PHE A 51 8.73 13.00 -3.29
N SER A 52 10.01 13.18 -2.93
CA SER A 52 11.13 13.27 -3.87
C SER A 52 11.44 11.97 -4.61
N ALA A 53 11.01 10.81 -4.10
CA ALA A 53 11.20 9.52 -4.75
C ALA A 53 10.09 9.21 -5.76
N HIS A 54 8.84 9.58 -5.44
CA HIS A 54 7.67 9.07 -6.17
C HIS A 54 6.78 10.14 -6.81
N CYS A 55 6.71 11.35 -6.26
CA CYS A 55 5.72 12.35 -6.65
C CYS A 55 6.31 13.58 -7.33
N VAL A 56 7.60 13.85 -7.12
CA VAL A 56 8.27 15.06 -7.64
C VAL A 56 8.15 15.22 -9.15
N ASP A 57 8.29 14.15 -9.92
CA ASP A 57 8.19 14.20 -11.39
C ASP A 57 6.76 14.55 -11.83
N SER A 58 5.75 13.94 -11.21
CA SER A 58 4.34 14.24 -11.51
C SER A 58 3.99 15.68 -11.15
N TRP A 59 4.48 16.17 -10.01
CA TRP A 59 4.24 17.54 -9.57
C TRP A 59 4.83 18.56 -10.56
N VAL A 60 6.09 18.39 -10.99
CA VAL A 60 6.70 19.35 -11.94
C VAL A 60 6.07 19.28 -13.32
N LEU A 61 5.60 18.11 -13.76
CA LEU A 61 4.89 17.97 -15.04
C LEU A 61 3.53 18.67 -15.00
N ALA A 62 2.81 18.54 -13.89
CA ALA A 62 1.56 19.25 -13.68
C ALA A 62 1.82 20.76 -13.66
N ASN A 63 2.75 21.24 -12.82
CA ASN A 63 3.06 22.66 -12.70
C ASN A 63 3.63 23.26 -13.99
N TRP A 64 4.36 22.49 -14.79
CA TRP A 64 4.80 22.92 -16.12
C TRP A 64 3.61 23.24 -17.05
N PHE A 65 2.54 22.46 -16.97
CA PHE A 65 1.38 22.62 -17.82
C PHE A 65 0.42 23.71 -17.31
N VAL A 66 0.14 23.74 -16.00
CA VAL A 66 -0.82 24.70 -15.42
C VAL A 66 -0.20 26.02 -14.98
N GLY A 67 1.09 26.02 -14.63
CA GLY A 67 1.78 27.17 -14.06
C GLY A 67 1.31 27.55 -12.65
N GLY A 68 1.84 28.66 -12.13
CA GLY A 68 1.33 29.32 -10.92
C GLY A 68 1.94 28.86 -9.59
N HIS A 69 2.63 27.72 -9.51
CA HIS A 69 3.27 27.29 -8.27
C HIS A 69 4.79 27.48 -8.28
N VAL A 70 5.31 28.02 -7.17
CA VAL A 70 6.76 28.16 -6.96
C VAL A 70 7.34 26.89 -6.32
N SER A 71 6.63 26.29 -5.38
CA SER A 71 7.03 25.05 -4.70
C SER A 71 5.80 24.21 -4.31
N PRO A 72 5.97 22.91 -3.97
CA PRO A 72 4.85 22.06 -3.56
C PRO A 72 4.28 22.48 -2.21
N ASP A 73 2.97 22.70 -2.14
CA ASP A 73 2.27 23.11 -0.91
C ASP A 73 2.25 22.00 0.16
N ASN A 74 2.19 20.73 -0.27
CA ASN A 74 2.23 19.57 0.61
C ASN A 74 3.14 18.48 0.04
N LYS A 75 4.05 17.98 0.88
CA LYS A 75 5.00 16.90 0.55
C LYS A 75 4.77 15.64 1.39
N GLU A 76 3.76 15.64 2.26
CA GLU A 76 3.40 14.46 3.03
C GLU A 76 2.88 13.36 2.09
N ILE A 77 3.38 12.15 2.28
CA ILE A 77 2.93 10.97 1.56
C ILE A 77 2.21 10.06 2.54
N LEU A 78 0.99 9.63 2.16
CA LEU A 78 0.27 8.59 2.86
C LEU A 78 0.40 7.28 2.09
N LEU A 79 1.15 6.33 2.61
CA LEU A 79 1.24 5.01 2.02
C LEU A 79 0.06 4.14 2.47
N VAL A 80 -0.76 3.71 1.52
CA VAL A 80 -1.83 2.73 1.74
C VAL A 80 -1.28 1.34 1.40
N VAL A 81 -1.18 0.47 2.41
CA VAL A 81 -0.67 -0.90 2.24
C VAL A 81 -1.81 -1.89 2.42
N PRO A 82 -2.30 -2.53 1.34
CA PRO A 82 -3.32 -3.56 1.43
C PRO A 82 -2.86 -4.74 2.28
N PHE A 83 -3.74 -5.26 3.13
CA PHE A 83 -3.46 -6.50 3.85
C PHE A 83 -3.52 -7.69 2.90
N ARG A 84 -2.51 -8.56 2.97
CA ARG A 84 -2.48 -9.81 2.21
C ARG A 84 -2.99 -10.96 3.08
N PHE A 85 -4.25 -11.31 2.90
CA PHE A 85 -4.86 -12.46 3.58
C PHE A 85 -4.94 -13.65 2.63
N TYR A 86 -4.62 -14.85 3.15
CA TYR A 86 -4.80 -16.09 2.42
C TYR A 86 -6.28 -16.43 2.27
N ARG A 87 -6.70 -16.73 1.04
CA ARG A 87 -8.04 -17.25 0.75
C ARG A 87 -8.28 -18.56 1.50
N ARG A 88 -9.53 -18.82 1.87
CA ARG A 88 -9.90 -20.05 2.58
C ARG A 88 -9.65 -21.26 1.68
N GLN A 89 -8.93 -22.23 2.23
CA GLN A 89 -8.74 -23.57 1.68
C GLN A 89 -9.36 -24.54 2.68
N LEU A 90 -10.45 -25.22 2.29
CA LEU A 90 -11.11 -26.20 3.16
C LEU A 90 -10.20 -27.38 3.48
N HIS A 91 -9.42 -27.80 2.49
CA HIS A 91 -8.42 -28.85 2.62
C HIS A 91 -7.08 -28.32 2.11
N ALA A 92 -6.12 -28.10 3.03
CA ALA A 92 -4.76 -27.74 2.63
C ALA A 92 -4.16 -28.83 1.71
N LEU A 93 -3.36 -28.41 0.71
CA LEU A 93 -2.77 -29.30 -0.29
C LEU A 93 -1.89 -30.39 0.34
N LYS A 94 -1.14 -30.06 1.39
CA LYS A 94 -0.33 -31.01 2.16
C LYS A 94 -1.06 -31.40 3.46
N PRO A 95 -1.35 -32.69 3.70
CA PRO A 95 -1.89 -33.15 4.98
C PRO A 95 -0.86 -32.99 6.11
N LYS A 96 -1.34 -32.98 7.35
CA LYS A 96 -0.48 -33.10 8.54
C LYS A 96 -0.19 -34.58 8.85
N LYS A 97 0.63 -34.83 9.87
CA LYS A 97 0.79 -36.16 10.47
C LYS A 97 -0.58 -36.77 10.77
N GLY A 98 -0.80 -38.00 10.30
CA GLY A 98 -2.08 -38.73 10.41
C GLY A 98 -3.09 -38.45 9.28
N ASP A 99 -2.64 -37.92 8.13
CA ASP A 99 -3.47 -37.63 6.94
C ASP A 99 -4.61 -36.62 7.13
N ILE A 100 -4.59 -35.88 8.24
CA ILE A 100 -5.60 -34.86 8.52
C ILE A 100 -5.28 -33.58 7.74
N ARG A 101 -6.19 -33.18 6.85
CA ARG A 101 -6.12 -31.89 6.14
C ARG A 101 -6.79 -30.81 6.98
N ARG A 102 -5.99 -29.91 7.55
CA ARG A 102 -6.52 -28.77 8.32
C ARG A 102 -7.24 -27.75 7.41
N PRO A 103 -8.23 -27.03 7.94
CA PRO A 103 -8.65 -25.78 7.32
C PRO A 103 -7.48 -24.79 7.31
N TYR A 104 -7.33 -24.05 6.22
CA TYR A 104 -6.31 -23.02 6.06
C TYR A 104 -6.91 -21.74 5.47
N GLY A 105 -6.29 -20.59 5.78
CA GLY A 105 -6.80 -19.29 5.38
C GLY A 105 -8.10 -18.90 6.09
N GLY A 106 -8.81 -17.94 5.51
CA GLY A 106 -10.03 -17.38 6.09
C GLY A 106 -9.85 -15.96 6.62
N THR A 107 -10.97 -15.25 6.71
CA THR A 107 -11.02 -13.81 7.02
C THR A 107 -11.51 -13.51 8.43
N ILE A 108 -11.91 -14.51 9.21
CA ILE A 108 -12.39 -14.35 10.59
C ILE A 108 -11.38 -14.95 11.57
N SER A 109 -11.22 -14.34 12.74
CA SER A 109 -10.27 -14.72 13.79
C SER A 109 -10.89 -14.42 15.15
N CYS A 110 -11.35 -15.46 15.85
CA CYS A 110 -12.09 -15.37 17.11
C CYS A 110 -13.25 -14.35 17.06
N GLY A 111 -14.06 -14.37 16.00
CA GLY A 111 -15.19 -13.44 15.82
C GLY A 111 -14.83 -12.12 15.14
N PHE A 112 -13.54 -11.76 15.04
CA PHE A 112 -13.11 -10.53 14.38
C PHE A 112 -12.73 -10.77 12.92
N LYS A 113 -13.13 -9.86 12.02
CA LYS A 113 -12.61 -9.86 10.66
C LYS A 113 -11.13 -9.47 10.66
N ARG A 114 -10.25 -10.23 9.99
CA ARG A 114 -8.83 -9.89 9.84
C ARG A 114 -8.70 -8.55 9.13
N GLY A 115 -7.83 -7.69 9.64
CA GLY A 115 -7.72 -6.29 9.25
C GLY A 115 -8.64 -5.34 10.03
N ALA A 116 -9.58 -5.87 10.83
CA ALA A 116 -10.38 -5.03 11.72
C ALA A 116 -9.48 -4.30 12.71
N TYR A 117 -9.78 -3.02 12.91
CA TYR A 117 -9.15 -2.18 13.91
C TYR A 117 -9.84 -2.40 15.24
N VAL A 118 -9.05 -2.58 16.28
CA VAL A 118 -9.50 -2.79 17.64
C VAL A 118 -8.73 -1.89 18.58
N LYS A 119 -9.38 -1.46 19.66
CA LYS A 119 -8.74 -0.80 20.80
C LYS A 119 -8.44 -1.86 21.86
N HIS A 120 -7.18 -1.98 22.25
CA HIS A 120 -6.71 -2.88 23.30
C HIS A 120 -6.12 -2.04 24.46
N PRO A 121 -6.43 -2.35 25.74
CA PRO A 121 -5.98 -1.55 26.88
C PRO A 121 -4.46 -1.32 26.93
N LYS A 122 -3.68 -2.36 26.64
CA LYS A 122 -2.20 -2.30 26.64
C LYS A 122 -1.57 -1.72 25.36
N TYR A 123 -2.19 -1.94 24.20
CA TYR A 123 -1.55 -1.70 22.90
C TYR A 123 -2.16 -0.53 22.11
N GLY A 124 -3.19 0.11 22.67
CA GLY A 124 -3.92 1.17 21.98
C GLY A 124 -4.67 0.66 20.75
N VAL A 125 -4.68 1.44 19.68
CA VAL A 125 -5.34 1.08 18.42
C VAL A 125 -4.42 0.21 17.56
N CYS A 126 -4.90 -0.97 17.21
CA CYS A 126 -4.16 -1.99 16.46
C CYS A 126 -5.10 -2.74 15.51
N PHE A 127 -4.55 -3.55 14.60
CA PHE A 127 -5.37 -4.38 13.71
C PHE A 127 -5.21 -5.88 13.98
N VAL A 128 -6.27 -6.63 13.69
CA VAL A 128 -6.33 -8.08 13.84
C VAL A 128 -5.61 -8.78 12.68
N GLY A 129 -4.52 -9.48 12.95
CA GLY A 129 -3.76 -10.24 11.94
C GLY A 129 -4.26 -11.68 11.75
N GLY A 130 -4.70 -12.32 12.83
CA GLY A 130 -5.11 -13.72 12.83
C GLY A 130 -5.46 -14.20 14.23
N ALA A 131 -5.66 -15.50 14.38
CA ALA A 131 -5.89 -16.14 15.67
C ALA A 131 -5.23 -17.52 15.76
N SER A 132 -4.90 -17.92 16.98
CA SER A 132 -4.37 -19.25 17.31
C SER A 132 -4.74 -19.59 18.75
N LYS A 133 -5.15 -20.84 19.01
CA LYS A 133 -5.48 -21.34 20.35
C LYS A 133 -6.45 -20.44 21.14
N GLY A 134 -7.45 -19.84 20.46
CA GLY A 134 -8.42 -18.93 21.06
C GLY A 134 -7.96 -17.48 21.25
N TYR A 135 -6.67 -17.19 21.04
CA TYR A 135 -6.12 -15.84 21.14
C TYR A 135 -6.01 -15.14 19.79
N ILE A 136 -6.03 -13.81 19.83
CA ILE A 136 -5.91 -12.94 18.67
C ILE A 136 -4.48 -12.42 18.57
N SER A 137 -3.97 -12.37 17.33
CA SER A 137 -2.75 -11.64 17.01
C SER A 137 -3.06 -10.19 16.64
N LEU A 138 -2.45 -9.26 17.37
CA LEU A 138 -2.58 -7.83 17.17
C LEU A 138 -1.32 -7.26 16.53
N HIS A 139 -1.49 -6.31 15.62
CA HIS A 139 -0.42 -5.68 14.87
C HIS A 139 -0.53 -4.16 14.91
N SER A 140 0.62 -3.48 14.91
CA SER A 140 0.71 -2.03 14.85
C SER A 140 0.17 -1.51 13.51
N LEU A 141 -0.69 -0.50 13.54
CA LEU A 141 -1.17 0.17 12.31
C LEU A 141 -0.01 0.83 11.54
N ALA A 142 0.85 1.55 12.24
CA ALA A 142 1.97 2.28 11.65
C ALA A 142 3.01 1.35 11.02
N SER A 143 3.51 0.37 11.77
CA SER A 143 4.63 -0.48 11.31
C SER A 143 4.21 -1.80 10.67
N GLY A 144 2.99 -2.28 10.93
CA GLY A 144 2.55 -3.63 10.56
C GLY A 144 3.16 -4.74 11.41
N LYS A 145 4.13 -4.42 12.29
CA LYS A 145 4.78 -5.39 13.17
C LYS A 145 3.79 -5.97 14.16
N ARG A 146 3.96 -7.25 14.47
CA ARG A 146 3.13 -7.98 15.43
C ARG A 146 3.45 -7.50 16.85
N LEU A 147 2.42 -7.05 17.56
CA LEU A 147 2.52 -6.58 18.95
C LEU A 147 2.35 -7.74 19.93
N THR A 148 1.43 -8.66 19.63
CA THR A 148 1.18 -9.86 20.45
C THR A 148 0.49 -10.95 19.63
N GLN A 149 0.52 -12.18 20.15
CA GLN A 149 -0.25 -13.33 19.67
C GLN A 149 -1.24 -13.87 20.72
N ASN A 150 -1.22 -13.31 21.92
CA ASN A 150 -1.93 -13.83 23.08
C ASN A 150 -3.01 -12.85 23.58
N ALA A 151 -3.51 -11.96 22.71
CA ALA A 151 -4.58 -11.05 23.11
C ALA A 151 -5.88 -11.82 23.29
N LYS A 152 -6.57 -11.61 24.40
CA LYS A 152 -7.89 -12.23 24.60
C LYS A 152 -8.92 -11.47 23.76
N PRO A 153 -9.80 -12.17 23.02
CA PRO A 153 -10.86 -11.52 22.23
C PRO A 153 -11.70 -10.52 23.04
N GLN A 154 -11.96 -10.83 24.31
CA GLN A 154 -12.77 -10.04 25.23
C GLN A 154 -12.14 -8.70 25.60
N GLU A 155 -10.80 -8.59 25.50
CA GLU A 155 -10.06 -7.35 25.79
C GLU A 155 -10.04 -6.39 24.58
N CYS A 156 -10.49 -6.85 23.41
CA CYS A 156 -10.42 -6.10 22.16
C CYS A 156 -11.76 -5.43 21.84
N LYS A 157 -11.84 -4.10 21.96
CA LYS A 157 -13.02 -3.36 21.52
C LYS A 157 -12.97 -3.12 20.00
N PRO A 158 -13.94 -3.61 19.19
CA PRO A 158 -13.97 -3.35 17.75
C PRO A 158 -14.18 -1.85 17.49
N LEU A 159 -13.49 -1.32 16.48
CA LEU A 159 -13.65 0.07 16.03
C LEU A 159 -14.22 0.13 14.62
N THR A 160 -13.52 -0.47 13.65
CA THR A 160 -13.92 -0.49 12.25
C THR A 160 -13.21 -1.62 11.50
N TYR A 161 -13.63 -1.90 10.28
CA TYR A 161 -12.92 -2.79 9.38
C TYR A 161 -12.17 -1.99 8.31
N ALA A 162 -10.88 -2.31 8.11
CA ALA A 162 -10.12 -1.86 6.96
C ALA A 162 -9.41 -3.05 6.28
N SER A 163 -9.35 -3.02 4.95
CA SER A 163 -8.60 -3.99 4.15
C SER A 163 -7.14 -3.58 3.90
N PHE A 164 -6.72 -2.48 4.51
CA PHE A 164 -5.39 -1.90 4.38
C PHE A 164 -4.96 -1.29 5.72
N ARG A 165 -3.66 -1.04 5.84
CA ARG A 165 -3.11 -0.13 6.84
C ARG A 165 -2.56 1.11 6.14
N THR A 166 -2.49 2.20 6.88
CA THR A 166 -1.83 3.42 6.43
C THR A 166 -0.52 3.61 7.16
N TRP A 167 0.49 4.06 6.45
CA TRP A 167 1.76 4.50 7.00
C TRP A 167 2.02 5.93 6.52
N ARG A 168 2.46 6.78 7.46
CA ARG A 168 2.98 8.12 7.21
C ARG A 168 4.47 8.11 7.49
#